data_AF-A0A2S7Q737-F1
#
_entry.id   AF-A0A2S7Q737-F1
#
_cell.length_a   1.000
_cell.length_b   1.000
_cell.length_c   1.000
_cell.angle_alpha   90.00
_cell.angle_beta   90.00
_cell.angle_gamma   90.00
#
_symmetry.space_group_name_H-M   'P 1'
#
loop_
_entity.id
_entity.type
_entity.pdbx_description
1 polymer ?
#
loop_
_entity_poly.entity_id
_entity_poly.type
_entity_poly.pdbx_seq_one_letter_code
_entity_poly.pdbx_strand_id
1 'polypeptide(L)'
;MLAVSSLSTYGSLRSTAQLISYELILSSAILLVVMLTGSIAETNRAPFDLAEAESELVSGFMTEHAAVIFVFFFLAEYASIVLICILTSILFLGGYLYDYLPLFSLMQYINFEYYINNLTNESLFSDPLIEGLLYGLALGVKSSIMIFIFIWARASFPRIRFDQLMSFC
;
A
#
# COMPACT_ATOMS: atom_id res chain seq x y z
N MET A 1 4.45 -46.58 26.33
CA MET A 1 5.18 -46.85 25.08
C MET A 1 5.03 -45.65 24.15
N LEU A 2 5.78 -44.56 24.38
CA LEU A 2 6.03 -43.49 23.39
C LEU A 2 7.32 -42.77 23.83
N ALA A 3 8.47 -43.36 23.52
CA ALA A 3 9.74 -42.64 23.55
C ALA A 3 9.91 -41.99 22.18
N VAL A 4 9.38 -40.77 22.03
CA VAL A 4 9.67 -39.95 20.85
C VAL A 4 11.15 -39.58 20.95
N SER A 5 11.96 -39.98 19.97
CA SER A 5 13.38 -39.62 19.96
C SER A 5 13.52 -38.09 19.92
N SER A 6 14.52 -37.53 20.60
CA SER A 6 14.78 -36.09 20.59
C SER A 6 14.91 -35.54 19.17
N LEU A 7 15.44 -36.33 18.22
CA LEU A 7 15.49 -35.96 16.81
C LEU A 7 14.10 -35.83 16.15
N SER A 8 13.15 -36.68 16.53
CA SER A 8 11.78 -36.66 16.01
C SER A 8 11.03 -35.41 16.48
N THR A 9 11.24 -34.97 17.72
CA THR A 9 10.62 -33.73 18.24
C THR A 9 11.21 -32.48 17.58
N TYR A 10 12.53 -32.42 17.35
CA TYR A 10 13.15 -31.32 16.59
C TYR A 10 12.67 -31.28 15.13
N GLY A 11 12.47 -32.45 14.50
CA GLY A 11 11.89 -32.54 13.17
C GLY A 11 10.47 -31.97 13.09
N SER A 12 9.60 -32.32 14.05
CA SER A 12 8.24 -31.75 14.10
C SER A 12 8.26 -30.25 14.36
N LEU A 13 9.11 -29.74 15.26
CA LEU A 13 9.21 -28.30 15.54
C LEU A 13 9.66 -27.48 14.33
N ARG A 14 10.58 -28.01 13.51
CA ARG A 14 10.99 -27.35 12.26
C ARG A 14 9.85 -27.28 11.25
N SER A 15 9.08 -28.35 11.12
CA SER A 15 7.93 -28.39 10.22
C SER A 15 6.80 -27.44 10.66
N THR A 16 6.53 -27.35 11.97
CA THR A 16 5.51 -26.44 12.49
C THR A 16 5.95 -24.98 12.38
N ALA A 17 7.21 -24.67 12.65
CA ALA A 17 7.75 -23.31 12.47
C ALA A 17 7.66 -22.84 11.01
N GLN A 18 7.97 -23.73 10.06
CA GLN A 18 7.85 -23.43 8.64
C GLN A 18 6.38 -23.20 8.24
N LEU A 19 5.45 -24.04 8.72
CA LEU A 19 4.02 -23.90 8.43
C LEU A 19 3.45 -22.59 8.97
N ILE A 20 3.76 -22.23 10.22
CA ILE A 20 3.36 -20.95 10.82
C ILE A 20 3.91 -19.76 10.04
N SER A 21 5.15 -19.86 9.54
CA SER A 21 5.78 -18.78 8.77
C SER A 21 5.04 -18.53 7.45
N TYR A 22 4.63 -19.58 6.74
CA TYR A 22 3.86 -19.44 5.50
C TYR A 22 2.44 -18.93 5.72
N GLU A 23 1.77 -19.34 6.80
CA GLU A 23 0.43 -18.85 7.17
C GLU A 23 0.45 -17.33 7.43
N LEU A 24 1.47 -16.83 8.11
CA LEU A 24 1.59 -15.40 8.43
C LEU A 24 1.77 -14.54 7.17
N ILE A 25 2.55 -15.01 6.20
CA ILE A 25 2.77 -14.34 4.91
C ILE A 25 1.49 -14.37 4.05
N LEU A 26 0.75 -15.48 4.05
CA LEU A 26 -0.50 -15.57 3.31
C LEU A 26 -1.58 -14.67 3.92
N SER A 27 -1.67 -14.63 5.26
CA SER A 27 -2.65 -13.78 5.95
C SER A 27 -2.42 -12.28 5.69
N SER A 28 -1.17 -11.82 5.62
CA SER A 28 -0.87 -10.42 5.31
C SER A 28 -1.23 -10.04 3.87
N ALA A 29 -1.12 -10.97 2.92
CA ALA A 29 -1.56 -10.76 1.53
C ALA A 29 -3.09 -10.64 1.43
N ILE A 30 -3.85 -11.48 2.15
CA ILE A 30 -5.32 -11.40 2.17
C ILE A 30 -5.78 -10.09 2.83
N LEU A 31 -5.15 -9.72 3.95
CA LEU A 31 -5.45 -8.46 4.65
C LEU A 31 -5.17 -7.23 3.78
N LEU A 32 -4.14 -7.25 2.94
CA LEU A 32 -3.87 -6.18 1.99
C LEU A 32 -5.05 -5.98 1.03
N VAL A 33 -5.55 -7.07 0.44
CA VAL A 33 -6.67 -7.01 -0.52
C VAL A 33 -7.94 -6.50 0.16
N VAL A 34 -8.27 -7.02 1.35
CA VAL A 34 -9.44 -6.58 2.11
C VAL A 34 -9.34 -5.10 2.46
N MET A 35 -8.20 -4.65 2.98
CA MET A 35 -7.95 -3.23 3.29
C MET A 35 -8.04 -2.33 2.05
N LEU A 36 -7.58 -2.81 0.89
CA LEU A 36 -7.68 -2.06 -0.36
C LEU A 36 -9.13 -1.95 -0.84
N THR A 37 -9.93 -3.02 -0.75
CA THR A 37 -11.37 -2.96 -1.09
C THR A 37 -12.17 -2.12 -0.09
N GLY A 38 -11.88 -2.23 1.21
CA GLY A 38 -12.56 -1.45 2.26
C GLY A 38 -12.26 0.04 2.16
N SER A 39 -11.05 0.40 1.77
CA SER A 39 -10.68 1.80 1.59
C SER A 39 -11.22 2.44 0.30
N ILE A 40 -11.44 1.65 -0.77
CA ILE A 40 -12.23 2.08 -1.93
C ILE A 40 -13.69 2.36 -1.52
N ALA A 41 -14.24 1.58 -0.59
CA ALA A 41 -15.59 1.81 -0.08
C ALA A 41 -15.69 3.08 0.80
N GLU A 42 -14.72 3.32 1.68
CA GLU A 42 -14.71 4.49 2.57
C GLU A 42 -14.59 5.83 1.81
N THR A 43 -13.91 5.82 0.67
CA THR A 43 -13.71 7.03 -0.16
C THR A 43 -14.91 7.37 -1.05
N ASN A 44 -16.03 6.62 -0.95
CA ASN A 44 -17.31 6.88 -1.63
C ASN A 44 -17.14 7.22 -3.12
N ARG A 45 -16.19 6.59 -3.81
CA ARG A 45 -15.89 6.82 -5.24
C ARG A 45 -16.11 5.57 -6.06
N ALA A 46 -16.25 5.75 -7.38
CA ALA A 46 -16.64 4.67 -8.29
C ALA A 46 -15.68 3.47 -8.08
N PRO A 47 -16.18 2.27 -7.72
CA PRO A 47 -17.54 1.72 -7.92
C PRO A 47 -18.63 2.04 -6.87
N PHE A 48 -18.32 2.67 -5.74
CA PHE A 48 -19.23 2.90 -4.59
C PHE A 48 -19.69 4.36 -4.42
N ASP A 49 -19.84 5.07 -5.55
CA ASP A 49 -20.18 6.49 -5.59
C ASP A 49 -21.70 6.71 -5.66
N LEU A 50 -22.42 6.50 -4.55
CA LEU A 50 -23.90 6.41 -4.55
C LEU A 50 -24.63 7.74 -4.34
N ALA A 51 -24.10 8.62 -3.48
CA ALA A 51 -24.72 9.90 -3.17
C ALA A 51 -24.59 10.95 -4.30
N GLU A 52 -23.60 10.81 -5.19
CA GLU A 52 -23.43 11.69 -6.35
C GLU A 52 -24.08 11.11 -7.62
N ALA A 53 -24.34 9.79 -7.66
CA ALA A 53 -24.79 9.08 -8.86
C ALA A 53 -26.27 8.69 -8.89
N GLU A 54 -27.06 9.03 -7.87
CA GLU A 54 -28.51 8.87 -7.93
C GLU A 54 -29.07 9.78 -9.03
N SER A 55 -29.50 9.18 -10.13
CA SER A 55 -29.95 9.87 -11.35
C SER A 55 -31.19 10.76 -11.16
N GLU A 56 -31.84 10.68 -9.99
CA GLU A 56 -32.97 11.50 -9.58
C GLU A 56 -32.57 12.85 -8.97
N LEU A 57 -31.32 13.00 -8.50
CA LEU A 57 -30.80 14.24 -7.94
C LEU A 57 -29.64 14.74 -8.82
N VAL A 58 -29.77 15.97 -9.35
CA VAL A 58 -28.75 16.60 -10.21
C VAL A 58 -27.47 16.79 -9.40
N SER A 59 -26.48 15.91 -9.56
CA SER A 59 -25.17 15.95 -8.89
C SER A 59 -25.22 15.86 -7.35
N GLY A 60 -26.33 15.34 -6.79
CA GLY A 60 -26.51 15.13 -5.36
C GLY A 60 -26.34 16.42 -4.51
N PHE A 61 -25.80 16.25 -3.30
CA PHE A 61 -25.60 17.33 -2.31
C PHE A 61 -24.55 18.38 -2.72
N MET A 62 -23.72 18.11 -3.74
CA MET A 62 -22.69 19.04 -4.21
C MET A 62 -23.28 20.33 -4.80
N THR A 63 -24.55 20.30 -5.23
CA THR A 63 -25.25 21.47 -5.79
C THR A 63 -25.80 22.44 -4.75
N GLU A 64 -25.90 22.02 -3.48
CA GLU A 64 -26.44 22.82 -2.39
C GLU A 64 -25.38 23.70 -1.71
N HIS A 65 -24.10 23.43 -1.96
CA HIS A 65 -23.00 24.07 -1.27
C HIS A 65 -22.40 25.25 -2.04
N ALA A 66 -22.10 26.32 -1.31
CA ALA A 66 -21.37 27.47 -1.84
C ALA A 66 -19.93 27.08 -2.23
N ALA A 67 -19.36 27.83 -3.17
CA ALA A 67 -18.08 27.53 -3.82
C ALA A 67 -16.92 27.21 -2.87
N VAL A 68 -16.85 27.85 -1.69
CA VAL A 68 -15.77 27.60 -0.71
C VAL A 68 -15.91 26.23 -0.04
N ILE A 69 -17.13 25.87 0.39
CA ILE A 69 -17.41 24.58 1.03
C ILE A 69 -17.22 23.44 0.02
N PHE A 70 -17.64 23.65 -1.23
CA PHE A 70 -17.40 22.72 -2.33
C PHE A 70 -15.91 22.38 -2.46
N VAL A 71 -15.02 23.38 -2.48
CA VAL A 71 -13.57 23.14 -2.58
C VAL A 71 -13.04 22.31 -1.41
N PHE A 72 -13.49 22.57 -0.19
CA PHE A 72 -13.07 21.78 0.98
C PHE A 72 -13.55 20.33 0.93
N PHE A 73 -14.75 20.07 0.39
CA PHE A 73 -15.22 18.70 0.16
C PHE A 73 -14.33 17.95 -0.84
N PHE A 74 -14.00 18.54 -2.00
CA PHE A 74 -13.07 17.90 -2.94
C PHE A 74 -11.69 17.69 -2.34
N LEU A 75 -11.15 18.70 -1.64
CA LEU A 75 -9.85 18.57 -0.99
C LEU A 75 -9.84 17.46 0.05
N ALA A 76 -10.91 17.33 0.84
CA ALA A 76 -11.04 16.29 1.86
C ALA A 76 -11.15 14.88 1.25
N GLU A 77 -11.91 14.72 0.16
CA GLU A 77 -11.98 13.44 -0.57
C GLU A 77 -10.63 13.02 -1.16
N TYR A 78 -9.87 13.96 -1.74
CA TYR A 78 -8.53 13.63 -2.25
C TYR A 78 -7.54 13.39 -1.10
N ALA A 79 -7.66 14.11 0.00
CA ALA A 79 -6.82 13.90 1.17
C ALA A 79 -7.05 12.53 1.82
N SER A 80 -8.29 12.04 1.88
CA SER A 80 -8.58 10.71 2.42
C SER A 80 -7.99 9.60 1.55
N ILE A 81 -8.06 9.70 0.22
CA ILE A 81 -7.41 8.76 -0.71
C ILE A 81 -5.90 8.70 -0.46
N VAL A 82 -5.24 9.85 -0.36
CA VAL A 82 -3.79 9.91 -0.11
C VAL A 82 -3.43 9.31 1.25
N LEU A 83 -4.20 9.63 2.30
CA LEU A 83 -3.99 9.11 3.66
C LEU A 83 -4.06 7.58 3.66
N ILE A 84 -5.11 7.02 3.08
CA ILE A 84 -5.32 5.57 2.96
C ILE A 84 -4.19 4.89 2.18
N CYS A 85 -3.73 5.48 1.07
CA CYS A 85 -2.62 4.94 0.29
C CYS A 85 -1.31 4.93 1.07
N ILE A 86 -1.06 5.95 1.88
CA ILE A 86 0.10 6.01 2.77
C ILE A 86 -0.03 4.95 3.87
N LEU A 87 -1.20 4.84 4.51
CA LEU A 87 -1.44 3.87 5.59
C LEU A 87 -1.28 2.42 5.11
N THR A 88 -1.84 2.09 3.95
CA THR A 88 -1.69 0.75 3.33
C THR A 88 -0.24 0.47 2.94
N SER A 89 0.50 1.47 2.43
CA SER A 89 1.93 1.32 2.12
C SER A 89 2.79 1.10 3.36
N ILE A 90 2.44 1.72 4.49
CA ILE A 90 3.18 1.53 5.76
C ILE A 90 2.91 0.14 6.33
N LEU A 91 1.64 -0.30 6.37
CA LEU A 91 1.24 -1.54 7.00
C LEU A 91 1.69 -2.80 6.23
N PHE A 92 1.62 -2.78 4.90
CA PHE A 92 1.83 -4.00 4.10
C PHE A 92 3.09 -3.99 3.21
N LEU A 93 3.49 -2.83 2.67
CA LEU A 93 4.64 -2.73 1.75
C LEU A 93 5.96 -2.40 2.49
N GLY A 94 5.97 -2.52 3.81
CA GLY A 94 7.13 -2.29 4.65
C GLY A 94 7.55 -0.82 4.73
N GLY A 95 6.67 0.14 4.38
CA GLY A 95 6.88 1.57 4.57
C GLY A 95 8.27 2.07 4.18
N TYR A 96 9.04 2.46 5.19
CA TYR A 96 10.40 3.00 5.11
C TYR A 96 11.49 1.97 4.79
N LEU A 97 11.20 0.67 4.82
CA LEU A 97 12.18 -0.36 4.49
C LEU A 97 12.52 -0.28 3.00
N TYR A 98 13.77 0.09 2.76
CA TYR A 98 14.40 0.10 1.45
C TYR A 98 15.66 -0.77 1.50
N ASP A 99 15.66 -1.89 0.79
CA ASP A 99 16.87 -2.68 0.61
C ASP A 99 17.81 -1.94 -0.36
N TYR A 100 18.96 -1.51 0.14
CA TYR A 100 20.03 -0.86 -0.63
C TYR A 100 20.74 -1.83 -1.60
N LEU A 101 20.60 -3.14 -1.35
CA LEU A 101 21.26 -4.23 -2.08
C LEU A 101 20.99 -4.28 -3.61
N PRO A 102 19.73 -4.22 -4.11
CA PRO A 102 19.44 -4.22 -5.54
C PRO A 102 19.81 -2.92 -6.27
N LEU A 103 19.79 -1.78 -5.59
CA LEU A 103 20.21 -0.49 -6.21
C LEU A 103 21.73 -0.43 -6.38
N PHE A 104 22.46 -0.91 -5.38
CA PHE A 104 23.92 -0.98 -5.40
C PHE A 104 24.44 -1.87 -6.54
N SER A 105 23.80 -3.02 -6.79
CA SER A 105 24.16 -3.91 -7.90
C SER A 105 23.85 -3.30 -9.28
N LEU A 106 22.77 -2.52 -9.40
CA LEU A 106 22.44 -1.77 -10.63
C LEU A 106 23.45 -0.65 -10.93
N MET A 107 23.87 0.10 -9.91
CA MET A 107 24.91 1.14 -10.03
C MET A 107 26.28 0.54 -10.40
N GLN A 108 26.59 -0.65 -9.90
CA GLN A 108 27.81 -1.37 -10.22
C GLN A 108 27.87 -1.81 -11.71
N TYR A 109 26.72 -2.05 -12.34
CA TYR A 109 26.64 -2.41 -13.76
C TYR A 109 26.88 -1.20 -14.69
N ILE A 110 26.43 -0.01 -14.30
CA ILE A 110 26.46 1.18 -15.16
C ILE A 110 27.81 1.93 -15.05
N ASN A 111 28.46 1.96 -13.88
CA ASN A 111 29.71 2.72 -13.70
C ASN A 111 30.75 1.97 -12.84
N PHE A 112 31.52 1.08 -13.48
CA PHE A 112 32.60 0.33 -12.83
C PHE A 112 33.69 1.23 -12.22
N GLU A 113 33.93 2.42 -12.79
CA GLU A 113 34.96 3.37 -12.35
C GLU A 113 34.47 4.33 -11.22
N TYR A 114 33.16 4.60 -11.14
CA TYR A 114 32.55 5.38 -10.06
C TYR A 114 32.43 4.56 -8.76
N TYR A 115 32.25 3.24 -8.89
CA TYR A 115 32.17 2.31 -7.75
C TYR A 115 33.46 2.28 -6.92
N ILE A 116 34.64 2.32 -7.58
CA ILE A 116 35.94 2.39 -6.89
C ILE A 116 36.09 3.70 -6.09
N ASN A 117 35.61 4.82 -6.62
CA ASN A 117 35.68 6.13 -5.95
C ASN A 117 34.64 6.29 -4.81
N ASN A 118 33.55 5.51 -4.82
CA ASN A 118 32.56 5.53 -3.74
C ASN A 118 32.91 4.61 -2.57
N LEU A 119 33.72 3.56 -2.78
CA LEU A 119 34.23 2.74 -1.66
C LEU A 119 35.10 3.55 -0.69
N THR A 120 35.73 4.63 -1.17
CA THR A 120 36.51 5.57 -0.36
C THR A 120 35.65 6.68 0.26
N ASN A 121 34.40 6.87 -0.19
CA ASN A 121 33.49 7.92 0.24
C ASN A 121 32.32 7.35 1.07
N GLU A 122 32.66 6.62 2.12
CA GLU A 122 31.70 6.19 3.17
C GLU A 122 30.99 7.38 3.86
N SER A 123 31.44 8.61 3.63
CA SER A 123 30.92 9.81 4.29
C SER A 123 29.61 10.36 3.74
N LEU A 124 29.26 10.12 2.47
CA LEU A 124 28.09 10.74 1.82
C LEU A 124 26.77 9.98 2.04
N PHE A 125 26.83 8.67 2.26
CA PHE A 125 25.66 7.86 2.59
C PHE A 125 25.43 7.73 4.10
N SER A 126 26.41 8.10 4.93
CA SER A 126 26.30 8.11 6.39
C SER A 126 25.66 9.39 6.95
N ASP A 127 25.43 10.40 6.13
CA ASP A 127 24.78 11.63 6.58
C ASP A 127 23.30 11.33 6.91
N PRO A 128 22.85 11.53 8.17
CA PRO A 128 21.51 11.15 8.60
C PRO A 128 20.39 11.89 7.84
N LEU A 129 20.71 13.04 7.25
CA LEU A 129 19.79 13.81 6.40
C LEU A 129 19.52 13.12 5.05
N ILE A 130 20.57 12.59 4.42
CA ILE A 130 20.47 11.93 3.11
C ILE A 130 19.79 10.57 3.27
N GLU A 131 20.14 9.84 4.33
CA GLU A 131 19.48 8.59 4.67
C GLU A 131 17.98 8.80 4.93
N GLY A 132 17.60 9.82 5.72
CA GLY A 132 16.20 10.15 5.96
C GLY A 132 15.44 10.54 4.68
N LEU A 133 16.07 11.29 3.78
CA LEU A 133 15.47 11.67 2.50
C LEU A 133 15.26 10.44 1.59
N LEU A 134 16.20 9.50 1.56
CA LEU A 134 16.06 8.26 0.79
C LEU A 134 14.89 7.41 1.27
N TYR A 135 14.75 7.20 2.59
CA TYR A 135 13.59 6.47 3.14
C TYR A 135 12.27 7.19 2.88
N GLY A 136 12.24 8.53 2.96
CA GLY A 136 11.06 9.33 2.64
C GLY A 136 10.65 9.21 1.16
N LEU A 137 11.61 9.28 0.24
CA LEU A 137 11.35 9.08 -1.18
C LEU A 137 10.89 7.65 -1.48
N ALA A 138 11.47 6.64 -0.83
CA ALA A 138 11.03 5.25 -1.00
C ALA A 138 9.56 5.06 -0.58
N LEU A 139 9.14 5.66 0.53
CA LEU A 139 7.74 5.67 0.94
C LEU A 139 6.86 6.41 -0.08
N GLY A 140 7.30 7.56 -0.58
CA GLY A 140 6.58 8.35 -1.59
C GLY A 140 6.38 7.60 -2.92
N VAL A 141 7.39 6.86 -3.37
CA VAL A 141 7.28 6.03 -4.58
C VAL A 141 6.27 4.90 -4.35
N LYS A 142 6.35 4.18 -3.22
CA LYS A 142 5.39 3.11 -2.89
C LYS A 142 3.95 3.62 -2.79
N SER A 143 3.73 4.78 -2.16
CA SER A 143 2.40 5.37 -2.06
C SER A 143 1.88 5.85 -3.43
N SER A 144 2.73 6.38 -4.31
CA SER A 144 2.32 6.74 -5.69
C SER A 144 1.88 5.54 -6.52
N ILE A 145 2.53 4.38 -6.35
CA ILE A 145 2.12 3.12 -6.99
C ILE A 145 0.75 2.69 -6.47
N MET A 146 0.49 2.83 -5.17
CA MET A 146 -0.85 2.55 -4.61
C MET A 146 -1.93 3.49 -5.14
N ILE A 147 -1.63 4.79 -5.26
CA ILE A 147 -2.57 5.75 -5.87
C ILE A 147 -2.87 5.37 -7.33
N PHE A 148 -1.86 4.91 -8.08
CA PHE A 148 -2.06 4.45 -9.45
C PHE A 148 -2.99 3.22 -9.52
N ILE A 149 -2.84 2.26 -8.59
CA ILE A 149 -3.75 1.10 -8.47
C ILE A 149 -5.18 1.56 -8.16
N PHE A 150 -5.36 2.58 -7.31
CA PHE A 150 -6.68 3.17 -7.03
C PHE A 150 -7.34 3.77 -8.27
N ILE A 151 -6.58 4.54 -9.06
CA ILE A 151 -7.07 5.13 -10.31
C ILE A 151 -7.42 4.03 -11.32
N TRP A 152 -6.62 2.96 -11.37
CA TRP A 152 -6.89 1.83 -12.24
C TRP A 152 -8.13 1.03 -11.80
N ALA A 153 -8.33 0.83 -10.50
CA ALA A 153 -9.52 0.20 -9.95
C ALA A 153 -10.78 0.98 -10.37
N ARG A 154 -10.74 2.32 -10.24
CA ARG A 154 -11.83 3.20 -10.71
C ARG A 154 -12.13 3.06 -12.20
N ALA A 155 -11.10 2.90 -13.03
CA ALA A 155 -11.28 2.76 -14.48
C ALA A 155 -11.82 1.38 -14.89
N SER A 156 -11.58 0.36 -14.08
CA SER A 156 -11.90 -1.04 -14.42
C SER A 156 -13.31 -1.45 -14.02
N PHE A 157 -13.86 -0.90 -12.93
CA PHE A 157 -15.17 -1.31 -12.41
C PHE A 157 -16.31 -0.38 -12.86
N PRO A 158 -17.40 -0.94 -13.41
CA PRO A 158 -18.61 -0.17 -13.66
C PRO A 158 -19.27 0.25 -12.34
N ARG A 159 -20.04 1.34 -12.37
CA ARG A 159 -20.77 1.85 -11.19
C ARG A 159 -21.83 0.84 -10.75
N ILE A 160 -21.85 0.50 -9.45
CA ILE A 160 -22.78 -0.47 -8.87
C ILE A 160 -24.00 0.26 -8.31
N ARG A 161 -25.20 -0.29 -8.50
CA ARG A 161 -26.46 0.28 -7.97
C ARG A 161 -26.64 -0.08 -6.49
N PHE A 162 -27.28 0.81 -5.73
CA PHE A 162 -27.53 0.64 -4.29
C PHE A 162 -28.11 -0.73 -3.91
N ASP A 163 -29.08 -1.23 -4.69
CA ASP A 163 -29.73 -2.52 -4.44
C ASP A 163 -28.77 -3.71 -4.44
N GLN A 164 -27.70 -3.65 -5.25
CA GLN A 164 -26.71 -4.72 -5.35
C GLN A 164 -25.73 -4.68 -4.18
N LEU A 165 -25.43 -3.49 -3.65
CA LEU A 165 -24.50 -3.31 -2.54
C LEU A 165 -25.08 -3.82 -1.22
N MET A 166 -26.35 -3.53 -0.93
CA MET A 166 -27.04 -4.07 0.25
C MET A 166 -27.14 -5.60 0.26
N SER A 167 -27.07 -6.24 -0.92
CA SER A 167 -27.06 -7.71 -1.00
C SER A 167 -25.67 -8.33 -0.82
N PHE A 168 -24.62 -7.52 -0.91
CA PHE A 168 -23.21 -7.95 -0.84
C PHE A 168 -22.60 -7.80 0.55
N CYS A 169 -23.14 -6.88 1.37
CA CYS A 169 -22.74 -6.65 2.75
C CYS A 169 -23.59 -7.49 3.73
#